data_AF-A0A645CY11-F1
#
_entry.id   AF-A0A645CY11-F1
#
_cell.length_a   1.000
_cell.length_b   1.000
_cell.length_c   1.000
_cell.angle_alpha   90.00
_cell.angle_beta   90.00
_cell.angle_gamma   90.00
#
_symmetry.space_group_name_H-M   'P 1'
#
loop_
_entity.id
_entity.type
_entity.pdbx_description
1 polymer ?
#
loop_
_entity_poly.entity_id
_entity_poly.type
_entity_poly.pdbx_seq_one_letter_code
_entity_poly.pdbx_strand_id
1 'polypeptide(L)'
;MIYLIHKGVEPQLAFKIMEGVRKGKGIKPEDVEKIRQNSVPDWYIESCKKIKYMFPKAHAVAYVIMAIRVGWFKVYYPLHYYISYFTLRCNAYDIKTMCEGKDSISKRIEDIQTRLNDRELKKTVTNKEVDLISALEVASEMTARGYHFSNISLDYSLANEFIIDPNDDKALIPPFVTIDGLGYNVAKSIVDARNERAFISKQDILSRTQLSTTLLKKLEDLGVLIGIQNENQLQLF
;
A
#
# COMPACT_ATOMS: atom_id res chain seq x y z
N MET A 1 22.64 -7.36 26.35
CA MET A 1 23.17 -6.55 27.47
C MET A 1 22.57 -7.01 28.79
N ILE A 2 21.28 -6.74 29.08
CA ILE A 2 20.64 -7.05 30.37
C ILE A 2 20.87 -8.50 30.82
N TYR A 3 20.64 -9.48 29.94
CA TYR A 3 20.91 -10.89 30.24
C TYR A 3 22.37 -11.18 30.63
N LEU A 4 23.35 -10.56 29.96
CA LEU A 4 24.77 -10.75 30.27
C LEU A 4 25.11 -10.17 31.66
N ILE A 5 24.51 -9.02 32.01
CA ILE A 5 24.66 -8.42 33.34
C ILE A 5 24.07 -9.34 34.42
N HIS A 6 22.89 -9.92 34.19
CA HIS A 6 22.30 -10.91 35.11
C HIS A 6 23.16 -12.17 35.29
N LYS A 7 24.00 -12.49 34.30
CA LYS A 7 24.95 -13.60 34.36
C LYS A 7 26.27 -13.25 35.04
N GLY A 8 26.46 -12.00 35.47
CA GLY A 8 27.67 -11.54 36.15
C GLY A 8 28.69 -10.87 35.23
N VAL A 9 28.40 -10.70 33.94
CA VAL A 9 29.29 -9.99 33.01
C VAL A 9 29.27 -8.49 33.31
N GLU A 10 30.46 -7.90 33.47
CA GLU A 10 30.66 -6.46 33.68
C GLU A 10 29.81 -5.59 32.74
N PRO A 11 29.08 -4.58 33.24
CA PRO A 11 28.14 -3.78 32.43
C PRO A 11 28.76 -3.17 31.18
N GLN A 12 30.00 -2.66 31.27
CA GLN A 12 30.70 -2.07 30.13
C GLN A 12 31.03 -3.11 29.05
N LEU A 13 31.39 -4.33 29.46
CA LEU A 13 31.65 -5.43 28.54
C LEU A 13 30.34 -5.92 27.91
N ALA A 14 29.28 -6.10 28.71
CA ALA A 14 27.95 -6.47 28.25
C ALA A 14 27.36 -5.46 27.23
N PHE A 15 27.63 -4.17 27.42
CA PHE A 15 27.27 -3.10 26.48
C PHE A 15 28.07 -3.21 25.17
N LYS A 16 29.40 -3.34 25.22
CA LYS A 16 30.26 -3.51 24.04
C LYS A 16 29.85 -4.73 23.21
N ILE A 17 29.59 -5.85 23.87
CA ILE A 17 29.12 -7.08 23.20
C ILE A 17 27.78 -6.84 22.52
N MET A 18 26.81 -6.25 23.23
CA MET A 18 25.50 -5.94 22.65
C MET A 18 25.62 -5.03 21.42
N GLU A 19 26.46 -3.97 21.49
CA GLU A 19 26.71 -3.06 20.38
C GLU A 19 27.33 -3.76 19.16
N GLY A 20 28.30 -4.64 19.38
CA GLY A 20 28.91 -5.44 18.32
C GLY A 20 27.90 -6.37 17.65
N VAL A 21 27.18 -7.15 18.44
CA VAL A 21 26.20 -8.13 17.99
C VAL A 21 25.06 -7.47 17.20
N ARG A 22 24.47 -6.38 17.71
CA ARG A 22 23.34 -5.72 17.00
C ARG A 22 23.74 -5.11 15.66
N LYS A 23 25.03 -4.85 15.45
CA LYS A 23 25.61 -4.31 14.21
C LYS A 23 26.20 -5.42 13.31
N GLY A 24 25.96 -6.69 13.63
CA GLY A 24 26.44 -7.82 12.84
C GLY A 24 27.95 -8.08 12.94
N LYS A 25 28.63 -7.48 13.91
CA LYS A 25 30.07 -7.66 14.13
C LYS A 25 30.39 -8.89 14.99
N GLY A 26 29.37 -9.58 15.48
CA GLY A 26 29.50 -10.77 16.33
C GLY A 26 30.10 -10.46 17.71
N ILE A 27 30.66 -11.50 18.34
CA ILE A 27 31.39 -11.43 19.61
C ILE A 27 32.86 -11.67 19.32
N LYS A 28 33.73 -10.86 19.90
CA LYS A 28 35.17 -11.01 19.71
C LYS A 28 35.70 -12.27 20.41
N PRO A 29 36.71 -12.98 19.86
CA PRO A 29 37.26 -14.18 20.47
C PRO A 29 37.72 -13.96 21.93
N GLU A 30 38.32 -12.81 22.25
CA GLU A 30 38.79 -12.50 23.60
C GLU A 30 37.67 -12.30 24.64
N ASP A 31 36.45 -12.01 24.18
CA ASP A 31 35.29 -11.79 25.05
C ASP A 31 34.46 -13.08 25.22
N VAL A 32 34.60 -14.07 24.31
CA VAL A 32 33.87 -15.35 24.40
C VAL A 32 34.18 -16.08 25.71
N GLU A 33 35.46 -16.15 26.08
CA GLU A 33 35.87 -16.87 27.29
C GLU A 33 35.37 -16.19 28.57
N LYS A 34 35.38 -14.84 28.59
CA LYS A 34 34.84 -14.05 29.70
C LYS A 34 33.34 -14.25 29.89
N ILE A 35 32.61 -14.44 28.78
CA ILE A 35 31.17 -14.71 28.80
C ILE A 35 30.91 -16.15 29.27
N ARG A 36 31.72 -17.13 28.86
CA ARG A 36 31.63 -18.53 29.32
C ARG A 36 31.89 -18.69 30.81
N GLN A 37 32.90 -17.98 31.35
CA GLN A 37 33.20 -17.96 32.79
C GLN A 37 31.98 -17.51 33.63
N ASN A 38 31.10 -16.70 33.04
CA ASN A 38 29.85 -16.24 33.64
C ASN A 38 28.66 -17.17 33.37
N SER A 39 28.91 -18.46 33.06
CA SER A 39 27.89 -19.49 32.83
C SER A 39 26.83 -19.09 31.79
N VAL A 40 27.27 -18.40 30.73
CA VAL A 40 26.46 -18.15 29.55
C VAL A 40 26.59 -19.35 28.61
N PRO A 41 25.47 -20.01 28.24
CA PRO A 41 25.50 -21.20 27.38
C PRO A 41 26.05 -20.94 25.98
N ASP A 42 26.73 -21.94 25.40
CA ASP A 42 27.29 -21.84 24.05
C ASP A 42 26.24 -21.53 22.98
N TRP A 43 25.02 -22.05 23.10
CA TRP A 43 23.95 -21.74 22.13
C TRP A 43 23.64 -20.24 22.06
N TYR A 44 23.79 -19.50 23.17
CA TYR A 44 23.54 -18.05 23.20
C TYR A 44 24.66 -17.31 22.47
N ILE A 45 25.91 -17.76 22.66
CA ILE A 45 27.09 -17.23 21.97
C ILE A 45 26.96 -17.47 20.45
N GLU A 46 26.59 -18.68 20.05
CA GLU A 46 26.38 -19.03 18.64
C GLU A 46 25.18 -18.28 18.03
N SER A 47 24.11 -18.05 18.79
CA SER A 47 23.01 -17.18 18.36
C SER A 47 23.50 -15.75 18.10
N CYS A 48 24.28 -15.16 19.02
CA CYS A 48 24.82 -13.81 18.86
C CYS A 48 25.72 -13.66 17.63
N LYS A 49 26.47 -14.70 17.25
CA LYS A 49 27.31 -14.69 16.03
C LYS A 49 26.51 -14.70 14.73
N LYS A 50 25.26 -15.19 14.76
CA LYS A 50 24.38 -15.26 13.58
C LYS A 50 23.65 -13.94 13.30
N ILE A 51 23.44 -13.12 14.32
CA ILE A 51 22.73 -11.84 14.20
C ILE A 51 23.49 -10.91 13.25
N LYS A 52 22.83 -10.44 12.18
CA LYS A 52 23.37 -9.44 11.24
C LYS A 52 22.94 -8.02 11.58
N TYR A 53 21.74 -7.88 12.13
CA TYR A 53 21.18 -6.64 12.59
C TYR A 53 20.15 -6.92 13.69
N MET A 54 20.06 -6.06 14.70
CA MET A 54 19.05 -6.17 15.75
C MET A 54 18.58 -4.80 16.23
N PHE A 55 17.26 -4.63 16.33
CA PHE A 55 16.67 -3.38 16.80
C PHE A 55 16.91 -3.13 18.30
N PRO A 56 17.09 -1.87 18.71
CA PRO A 56 16.93 -1.50 20.11
C PRO A 56 15.45 -1.62 20.52
N LYS A 57 15.19 -2.01 21.77
CA LYS A 57 13.82 -2.21 22.30
C LYS A 57 12.92 -0.99 22.06
N ALA A 58 13.44 0.23 22.25
CA ALA A 58 12.67 1.45 22.04
C ALA A 58 12.13 1.60 20.60
N HIS A 59 12.93 1.22 19.60
CA HIS A 59 12.50 1.27 18.20
C HIS A 59 11.40 0.23 17.92
N ALA A 60 11.58 -0.99 18.40
CA ALA A 60 10.56 -2.04 18.28
C ALA A 60 9.24 -1.61 18.95
N VAL A 61 9.30 -1.05 20.16
CA VAL A 61 8.11 -0.54 20.87
C VAL A 61 7.43 0.57 20.08
N ALA A 62 8.18 1.55 19.55
CA ALA A 62 7.60 2.64 18.76
C ALA A 62 6.86 2.13 17.52
N TYR A 63 7.46 1.19 16.77
CA TYR A 63 6.83 0.60 15.58
C TYR A 63 5.60 -0.23 15.95
N VAL A 64 5.68 -1.04 17.00
CA VAL A 64 4.57 -1.90 17.43
C VAL A 64 3.40 -1.07 17.96
N ILE A 65 3.64 0.03 18.70
CA ILE A 65 2.56 0.94 19.13
C ILE A 65 1.85 1.53 17.91
N MET A 66 2.58 1.95 16.88
CA MET A 66 1.97 2.45 15.64
C MET A 66 1.19 1.35 14.91
N ALA A 67 1.72 0.14 14.83
CA ALA A 67 1.03 -1.00 14.23
C ALA A 67 -0.26 -1.35 14.97
N ILE A 68 -0.27 -1.31 16.31
CA ILE A 68 -1.47 -1.53 17.13
C ILE A 68 -2.51 -0.44 16.87
N ARG A 69 -2.10 0.84 16.81
CA ARG A 69 -3.01 1.95 16.49
C ARG A 69 -3.68 1.75 15.13
N VAL A 70 -2.91 1.43 14.09
CA VAL A 70 -3.46 1.14 12.75
C VAL A 70 -4.33 -0.12 12.76
N GLY A 71 -3.91 -1.16 13.48
CA GLY A 71 -4.65 -2.42 13.64
C GLY A 71 -6.00 -2.23 14.31
N TRP A 72 -6.11 -1.29 15.25
CA TRP A 72 -7.39 -0.94 15.88
C TRP A 72 -8.39 -0.42 14.85
N PHE A 73 -7.99 0.49 13.94
CA PHE A 73 -8.85 0.93 12.83
C PHE A 73 -9.18 -0.21 11.88
N LYS A 74 -8.22 -1.10 11.57
CA LYS A 74 -8.48 -2.26 10.72
C LYS A 74 -9.62 -3.14 11.27
N VAL A 75 -9.70 -3.30 12.59
CA VAL A 75 -10.73 -4.11 13.25
C VAL A 75 -12.05 -3.33 13.38
N TYR A 76 -12.02 -2.13 13.97
CA TYR A 76 -13.23 -1.41 14.41
C TYR A 76 -13.75 -0.37 13.39
N TYR A 77 -12.89 0.14 12.50
CA TYR A 77 -13.24 1.12 11.46
C TYR A 77 -12.65 0.70 10.10
N PRO A 78 -13.01 -0.48 9.59
CA PRO A 78 -12.34 -1.11 8.45
C PRO A 78 -12.29 -0.25 7.19
N LEU A 79 -13.38 0.41 6.80
CA LEU A 79 -13.39 1.28 5.62
C LEU A 79 -12.39 2.44 5.74
N HIS A 80 -12.23 3.03 6.93
CA HIS A 80 -11.26 4.11 7.14
C HIS A 80 -9.81 3.59 7.07
N TYR A 81 -9.58 2.36 7.54
CA TYR A 81 -8.31 1.67 7.35
C TYR A 81 -8.02 1.45 5.86
N TYR A 82 -8.99 0.93 5.10
CA TYR A 82 -8.83 0.69 3.66
C TYR A 82 -8.61 1.98 2.89
N ILE A 83 -9.37 3.05 3.16
CA ILE A 83 -9.15 4.38 2.59
C ILE A 83 -7.71 4.84 2.82
N SER A 84 -7.25 4.79 4.07
CA SER A 84 -5.89 5.21 4.43
C SER A 84 -4.83 4.35 3.74
N TYR A 85 -5.05 3.04 3.65
CA TYR A 85 -4.14 2.11 3.01
C TYR A 85 -4.04 2.37 1.50
N PHE A 86 -5.17 2.36 0.79
CA PHE A 86 -5.21 2.56 -0.66
C PHE A 86 -4.80 3.97 -1.05
N THR A 87 -5.02 4.98 -0.22
CA THR A 87 -4.62 6.37 -0.52
C THR A 87 -3.13 6.61 -0.29
N LEU A 88 -2.55 6.08 0.80
CA LEU A 88 -1.22 6.49 1.27
C LEU A 88 -0.12 5.44 1.07
N ARG A 89 -0.46 4.17 0.86
CA ARG A 89 0.51 3.06 0.82
C ARG A 89 0.63 2.38 -0.54
N CYS A 90 -0.41 2.42 -1.36
CA CYS A 90 -0.42 1.77 -2.66
C CYS A 90 0.23 2.64 -3.74
N ASN A 91 1.06 2.01 -4.58
CA ASN A 91 1.72 2.67 -5.72
C ASN A 91 1.19 2.16 -7.07
N ALA A 92 0.36 1.12 -7.07
CA ALA A 92 -0.20 0.51 -8.26
C ALA A 92 -1.65 0.08 -7.99
N TYR A 93 -2.49 0.18 -9.01
CA TYR A 93 -3.91 -0.12 -8.96
C TYR A 93 -4.33 -0.85 -10.24
N ASP A 94 -5.35 -1.69 -10.11
CA ASP A 94 -6.10 -2.28 -11.22
C ASP A 94 -7.59 -2.14 -10.87
N ILE A 95 -8.14 -0.95 -11.12
CA ILE A 95 -9.49 -0.59 -10.67
C ILE A 95 -10.54 -1.53 -11.24
N LYS A 96 -10.35 -1.98 -12.49
CA LYS A 96 -11.25 -2.93 -13.12
C LYS A 96 -11.28 -4.24 -12.35
N THR A 97 -10.12 -4.85 -12.12
CA THR A 97 -10.03 -6.10 -11.34
C THR A 97 -10.55 -5.92 -9.91
N MET A 98 -10.26 -4.78 -9.27
CA MET A 98 -10.74 -4.50 -7.91
C MET A 98 -12.27 -4.41 -7.84
N CYS A 99 -12.92 -3.78 -8.83
CA CYS A 99 -14.38 -3.69 -8.92
C CYS A 99 -15.04 -5.03 -9.25
N GLU A 100 -14.40 -5.88 -10.06
CA GLU A 100 -14.90 -7.22 -10.39
C GLU A 100 -14.88 -8.19 -9.20
N GLY A 101 -14.17 -7.83 -8.12
CA GLY A 101 -14.24 -8.50 -6.83
C GLY A 101 -13.33 -9.71 -6.70
N LYS A 102 -13.57 -10.49 -5.64
CA LYS A 102 -12.64 -11.48 -5.08
C LYS A 102 -12.07 -12.47 -6.10
N ASP A 103 -12.90 -13.02 -6.98
CA ASP A 103 -12.46 -14.04 -7.93
C ASP A 103 -11.54 -13.45 -9.02
N SER A 104 -11.85 -12.25 -9.51
CA SER A 104 -11.00 -11.54 -10.47
C SER A 104 -9.67 -11.14 -9.82
N ILE A 105 -9.71 -10.62 -8.60
CA ILE A 105 -8.53 -10.27 -7.80
C ILE A 105 -7.64 -11.50 -7.62
N SER A 106 -8.21 -12.64 -7.23
CA SER A 106 -7.46 -13.87 -6.96
C SER A 106 -6.78 -14.39 -8.23
N LYS A 107 -7.49 -14.41 -9.36
CA LYS A 107 -6.94 -14.78 -10.67
C LYS A 107 -5.80 -13.85 -11.09
N ARG A 108 -5.93 -12.54 -10.86
CA ARG A 108 -4.90 -11.56 -11.21
C ARG A 108 -3.63 -11.74 -10.37
N ILE A 109 -3.77 -12.00 -9.08
CA ILE A 109 -2.62 -12.33 -8.20
C ILE A 109 -1.94 -13.61 -8.69
N GLU A 110 -2.71 -14.67 -8.96
CA GLU A 110 -2.19 -15.97 -9.41
C GLU A 110 -1.45 -15.86 -10.74
N ASP A 111 -1.98 -15.10 -11.71
CA ASP A 111 -1.31 -14.83 -12.98
C ASP A 111 0.07 -14.19 -12.77
N ILE A 112 0.15 -13.11 -12.00
CA ILE A 112 1.41 -12.39 -11.76
C ILE A 112 2.41 -13.30 -11.02
N GLN A 113 1.96 -14.02 -9.99
CA GLN A 113 2.81 -14.93 -9.23
C GLN A 113 3.30 -16.11 -10.07
N THR A 114 2.45 -16.67 -10.93
CA THR A 114 2.82 -17.75 -11.86
C THR A 114 3.91 -17.27 -12.81
N ARG A 115 3.73 -16.09 -13.42
CA ARG A 115 4.76 -15.48 -14.28
C ARG A 115 6.05 -15.16 -13.53
N LEU A 116 5.99 -14.74 -12.26
CA LEU A 116 7.18 -14.48 -11.44
C LEU A 116 7.99 -15.74 -11.09
N ASN A 117 7.31 -16.88 -10.94
CA ASN A 117 7.92 -18.16 -10.60
C ASN A 117 8.47 -18.90 -11.82
N ASP A 118 8.00 -18.55 -13.01
CA ASP A 118 8.51 -19.06 -14.28
C ASP A 118 9.82 -18.35 -14.69
N ARG A 119 10.83 -19.12 -15.12
CA ARG A 119 12.16 -18.57 -15.45
C ARG A 119 12.17 -17.67 -16.68
N GLU A 120 11.33 -17.96 -17.66
CA GLU A 120 11.24 -17.21 -18.92
C GLU A 120 10.28 -16.03 -18.78
N LEU A 121 9.12 -16.24 -18.16
CA LEU A 121 8.09 -15.22 -18.04
C LEU A 121 8.38 -14.16 -16.97
N LYS A 122 9.26 -14.44 -16.00
CA LYS A 122 9.60 -13.47 -14.95
C LYS A 122 10.07 -12.12 -15.50
N LYS A 123 10.75 -12.11 -16.65
CA LYS A 123 11.23 -10.88 -17.31
C LYS A 123 10.10 -10.03 -17.88
N THR A 124 8.91 -10.61 -18.09
CA THR A 124 7.71 -9.89 -18.56
C THR A 124 6.94 -9.21 -17.44
N VAL A 125 7.20 -9.58 -16.18
CA VAL A 125 6.53 -9.00 -15.02
C VAL A 125 7.14 -7.64 -14.71
N THR A 126 6.32 -6.60 -14.77
CA THR A 126 6.78 -5.24 -14.50
C THR A 126 6.88 -4.97 -12.99
N ASN A 127 7.71 -4.00 -12.58
CA ASN A 127 7.75 -3.55 -11.18
C ASN A 127 6.36 -3.11 -10.68
N LYS A 128 5.56 -2.49 -11.56
CA LYS A 128 4.19 -2.11 -11.25
C LYS A 128 3.30 -3.32 -10.92
N GLU A 129 3.46 -4.43 -11.64
CA GLU A 129 2.73 -5.66 -11.34
C GLU A 129 3.18 -6.29 -10.02
N VAL A 130 4.46 -6.19 -9.67
CA VAL A 130 4.96 -6.62 -8.37
C VAL A 130 4.33 -5.78 -7.25
N ASP A 131 4.32 -4.46 -7.40
CA ASP A 131 3.68 -3.54 -6.44
C ASP A 131 2.17 -3.76 -6.34
N LEU A 132 1.53 -4.14 -7.45
CA LEU A 132 0.09 -4.41 -7.53
C LEU A 132 -0.32 -5.61 -6.66
N ILE A 133 0.52 -6.64 -6.50
CA ILE A 133 0.20 -7.82 -5.67
C ILE A 133 -0.18 -7.38 -4.25
N SER A 134 0.61 -6.50 -3.62
CA SER A 134 0.34 -6.05 -2.25
C SER A 134 -1.00 -5.30 -2.13
N ALA A 135 -1.33 -4.48 -3.14
CA ALA A 135 -2.61 -3.77 -3.19
C ALA A 135 -3.78 -4.76 -3.38
N LEU A 136 -3.63 -5.74 -4.26
CA LEU A 136 -4.65 -6.75 -4.55
C LEU A 136 -4.88 -7.71 -3.36
N GLU A 137 -3.85 -8.07 -2.59
CA GLU A 137 -4.02 -8.87 -1.37
C GLU A 137 -4.92 -8.17 -0.36
N VAL A 138 -4.73 -6.87 -0.14
CA VAL A 138 -5.60 -6.08 0.74
C VAL A 138 -6.99 -5.85 0.14
N ALA A 139 -7.10 -5.69 -1.18
CA ALA A 139 -8.40 -5.64 -1.86
C ALA A 139 -9.17 -6.97 -1.73
N SER A 140 -8.48 -8.10 -1.82
CA SER A 140 -9.05 -9.44 -1.59
C SER A 140 -9.55 -9.61 -0.16
N GLU A 141 -8.78 -9.13 0.83
CA GLU A 141 -9.23 -9.10 2.22
C GLU A 141 -10.46 -8.21 2.41
N MET A 142 -10.46 -7.00 1.86
CA MET A 142 -11.58 -6.06 1.94
C MET A 142 -12.85 -6.67 1.36
N THR A 143 -12.76 -7.31 0.19
CA THR A 143 -13.89 -8.00 -0.45
C THR A 143 -14.35 -9.22 0.34
N ALA A 144 -13.43 -9.99 0.92
CA ALA A 144 -13.77 -11.11 1.80
C ALA A 144 -14.48 -10.67 3.10
N ARG A 145 -14.29 -9.42 3.54
CA ARG A 145 -15.02 -8.84 4.69
C ARG A 145 -16.37 -8.24 4.34
N GLY A 146 -16.81 -8.35 3.08
CA GLY A 146 -18.12 -7.88 2.62
C GLY A 146 -18.17 -6.41 2.20
N TYR A 147 -17.02 -5.77 2.01
CA TYR A 147 -16.89 -4.46 1.38
C TYR A 147 -16.57 -4.61 -0.10
N HIS A 148 -16.66 -3.55 -0.88
CA HIS A 148 -16.33 -3.60 -2.31
C HIS A 148 -15.86 -2.26 -2.86
N PHE A 149 -15.46 -2.24 -4.13
CA PHE A 149 -15.09 -1.02 -4.82
C PHE A 149 -16.21 -0.61 -5.76
N SER A 150 -16.65 0.63 -5.63
CA SER A 150 -17.37 1.31 -6.70
C SER A 150 -16.39 1.69 -7.80
N ASN A 151 -16.91 1.90 -9.00
CA ASN A 151 -16.09 2.44 -10.07
C ASN A 151 -15.73 3.91 -9.80
N ILE A 152 -14.78 4.45 -10.57
CA ILE A 152 -14.50 5.88 -10.59
C ILE A 152 -15.79 6.62 -10.98
N SER A 153 -16.12 7.67 -10.23
CA SER A 153 -17.31 8.49 -10.44
C SER A 153 -16.90 9.90 -10.80
N LEU A 154 -17.43 10.44 -11.89
CA LEU A 154 -17.24 11.84 -12.21
C LEU A 154 -17.77 12.75 -11.10
N ASP A 155 -18.87 12.38 -10.46
CA ASP A 155 -19.55 13.23 -9.48
C ASP A 155 -18.89 13.18 -8.10
N TYR A 156 -18.36 12.01 -7.71
CA TYR A 156 -17.92 11.77 -6.33
C TYR A 156 -16.41 11.54 -6.18
N SER A 157 -15.71 10.94 -7.17
CA SER A 157 -14.27 10.66 -7.02
C SER A 157 -13.49 11.92 -6.69
N LEU A 158 -12.56 11.81 -5.75
CA LEU A 158 -11.61 12.88 -5.43
C LEU A 158 -10.38 12.80 -6.34
N ALA A 159 -9.50 13.79 -6.22
CA ALA A 159 -8.29 13.83 -7.01
C ALA A 159 -7.34 12.67 -6.64
N ASN A 160 -7.07 12.47 -5.35
CA ASN A 160 -6.04 11.55 -4.86
C ASN A 160 -6.41 10.69 -3.65
N GLU A 161 -7.64 10.78 -3.14
CA GLU A 161 -8.06 10.09 -1.94
C GLU A 161 -9.26 9.17 -2.22
N PHE A 162 -9.21 7.94 -1.72
CA PHE A 162 -10.36 7.05 -1.70
C PHE A 162 -11.41 7.57 -0.72
N ILE A 163 -12.69 7.47 -1.09
CA ILE A 163 -13.78 7.87 -0.21
C ILE A 163 -14.78 6.74 -0.05
N ILE A 164 -15.58 6.79 1.02
CA ILE A 164 -16.78 5.95 1.14
C ILE A 164 -17.78 6.43 0.07
N ASP A 165 -18.41 5.49 -0.64
CA ASP A 165 -19.46 5.84 -1.60
C ASP A 165 -20.65 6.48 -0.86
N PRO A 166 -21.09 7.70 -1.25
CA PRO A 166 -22.26 8.32 -0.65
C PRO A 166 -23.56 7.51 -0.83
N ASN A 167 -23.60 6.60 -1.80
CA ASN A 167 -24.76 5.77 -2.14
C ASN A 167 -24.64 4.33 -1.62
N ASP A 168 -23.48 3.92 -1.12
CA ASP A 168 -23.23 2.57 -0.59
C ASP A 168 -22.22 2.62 0.57
N ASP A 169 -22.71 2.37 1.79
CA ASP A 169 -21.93 2.43 3.02
C ASP A 169 -20.89 1.31 3.18
N LYS A 170 -20.81 0.39 2.21
CA LYS A 170 -19.82 -0.69 2.13
C LYS A 170 -18.89 -0.56 0.92
N ALA A 171 -19.07 0.44 0.09
CA ALA A 171 -18.25 0.66 -1.09
C ALA A 171 -17.22 1.77 -0.89
N LEU A 172 -16.06 1.62 -1.53
CA LEU A 172 -15.09 2.70 -1.69
C LEU A 172 -15.05 3.16 -3.15
N ILE A 173 -15.06 4.47 -3.35
CA ILE A 173 -14.84 5.10 -4.65
C ILE A 173 -13.35 5.44 -4.79
N PRO A 174 -12.67 4.93 -5.83
CA PRO A 174 -11.29 5.30 -6.14
C PRO A 174 -11.15 6.74 -6.65
N PRO A 175 -10.02 7.42 -6.36
CA PRO A 175 -9.72 8.74 -6.89
C PRO A 175 -9.20 8.68 -8.33
N PHE A 176 -9.24 9.81 -9.04
CA PHE A 176 -8.80 9.85 -10.44
C PHE A 176 -7.33 9.47 -10.67
N VAL A 177 -6.43 9.72 -9.70
CA VAL A 177 -5.00 9.33 -9.81
C VAL A 177 -4.77 7.82 -9.91
N THR A 178 -5.77 6.98 -9.62
CA THR A 178 -5.63 5.53 -9.82
C THR A 178 -5.71 5.14 -11.28
N ILE A 179 -6.10 6.06 -12.17
CA ILE A 179 -6.09 5.83 -13.62
C ILE A 179 -4.66 5.95 -14.14
N ASP A 180 -4.23 4.92 -14.86
CA ASP A 180 -2.90 4.87 -15.45
C ASP A 180 -2.57 6.10 -16.32
N GLY A 181 -1.53 6.82 -15.93
CA GLY A 181 -1.07 8.02 -16.64
C GLY A 181 -1.85 9.29 -16.30
N LEU A 182 -2.84 9.23 -15.41
CA LEU A 182 -3.58 10.39 -14.92
C LEU A 182 -2.90 10.91 -13.64
N GLY A 183 -2.07 11.94 -13.79
CA GLY A 183 -1.37 12.57 -12.67
C GLY A 183 -2.25 13.49 -11.81
N TYR A 184 -1.75 13.84 -10.62
CA TYR A 184 -2.49 14.66 -9.64
C TYR A 184 -3.04 15.98 -10.20
N ASN A 185 -2.29 16.70 -11.03
CA ASN A 185 -2.76 17.98 -11.59
C ASN A 185 -3.96 17.81 -12.52
N VAL A 186 -3.96 16.74 -13.33
CA VAL A 186 -5.11 16.41 -14.19
C VAL A 186 -6.29 16.01 -13.32
N ALA A 187 -6.08 15.14 -12.34
CA ALA A 187 -7.11 14.71 -11.38
C ALA A 187 -7.75 15.91 -10.67
N LYS A 188 -6.93 16.85 -10.20
CA LYS A 188 -7.38 18.08 -9.56
C LYS A 188 -8.19 18.95 -10.52
N SER A 189 -7.76 19.12 -11.77
CA SER A 189 -8.50 19.91 -12.76
C SER A 189 -9.92 19.37 -13.03
N ILE A 190 -10.12 18.05 -12.95
CA ILE A 190 -11.44 17.43 -13.09
C ILE A 190 -12.33 17.82 -11.90
N VAL A 191 -11.81 17.71 -10.68
CA VAL A 191 -12.54 18.06 -9.45
C VAL A 191 -12.86 19.55 -9.41
N ASP A 192 -11.90 20.41 -9.74
CA ASP A 192 -12.07 21.87 -9.75
C ASP A 192 -13.15 22.25 -10.78
N ALA A 193 -13.05 21.74 -12.02
CA ALA A 193 -14.06 21.99 -13.05
C ALA A 193 -15.44 21.50 -12.60
N ARG A 194 -15.57 20.28 -12.07
CA ARG A 194 -16.85 19.75 -11.56
C ARG A 194 -17.50 20.65 -10.51
N ASN A 195 -16.70 21.21 -9.60
CA ASN A 195 -17.21 22.07 -8.54
C ASN A 195 -17.74 23.42 -9.05
N GLU A 196 -17.28 23.87 -10.21
CA GLU A 196 -17.84 25.06 -10.86
C GLU A 196 -19.23 24.78 -11.47
N ARG A 197 -19.37 23.65 -12.17
CA ARG A 197 -20.64 23.15 -12.73
C ARG A 197 -20.53 21.70 -13.16
N ALA A 198 -21.66 20.99 -13.22
CA ALA A 198 -21.69 19.62 -13.74
C ALA A 198 -21.16 19.53 -15.19
N PHE A 199 -20.61 18.37 -15.56
CA PHE A 199 -20.20 18.10 -16.92
C PHE A 199 -21.41 17.71 -17.78
N ILE A 200 -21.54 18.33 -18.94
CA ILE A 200 -22.70 18.12 -19.83
C ILE A 200 -22.37 17.27 -21.08
N SER A 201 -21.09 17.12 -21.42
CA SER A 201 -20.63 16.29 -22.53
C SER A 201 -19.16 15.92 -22.38
N LYS A 202 -18.68 14.96 -23.18
CA LYS A 202 -17.27 14.61 -23.26
C LYS A 202 -16.43 15.79 -23.78
N GLN A 203 -16.96 16.57 -24.73
CA GLN A 203 -16.34 17.80 -25.20
C GLN A 203 -16.18 18.85 -24.09
N ASP A 204 -17.19 18.98 -23.23
CA ASP A 204 -17.15 19.89 -22.07
C ASP A 204 -16.11 19.46 -21.03
N ILE A 205 -15.94 18.15 -20.82
CA ILE A 205 -14.84 17.62 -19.97
C ILE A 205 -13.48 18.01 -20.55
N LEU A 206 -13.26 17.79 -21.86
CA LEU A 206 -11.98 18.10 -22.51
C LEU A 206 -11.67 19.60 -22.54
N SER A 207 -12.68 20.46 -22.65
CA SER A 207 -12.47 21.91 -22.73
C SER A 207 -12.16 22.55 -21.37
N ARG A 208 -12.69 21.97 -20.28
CA ARG A 208 -12.59 22.54 -18.92
C ARG A 208 -11.51 21.91 -18.06
N THR A 209 -10.97 20.77 -18.46
CA THR A 209 -9.99 20.01 -17.68
C THR A 209 -8.68 19.87 -18.45
N GLN A 210 -7.61 19.45 -17.76
CA GLN A 210 -6.33 19.13 -18.39
C GLN A 210 -6.30 17.70 -18.96
N LEU A 211 -7.47 17.09 -19.15
CA LEU A 211 -7.60 15.72 -19.57
C LEU A 211 -7.31 15.58 -21.07
N SER A 212 -6.44 14.65 -21.44
CA SER A 212 -6.17 14.35 -22.84
C SER A 212 -7.23 13.42 -23.43
N THR A 213 -7.34 13.39 -24.75
CA THR A 213 -8.23 12.43 -25.47
C THR A 213 -7.90 10.98 -25.14
N THR A 214 -6.61 10.65 -24.93
CA THR A 214 -6.17 9.33 -24.50
C THR A 214 -6.70 8.97 -23.11
N LEU A 215 -6.64 9.90 -22.15
CA LEU A 215 -7.16 9.68 -20.79
C LEU A 215 -8.69 9.65 -20.77
N LEU A 216 -9.35 10.41 -21.64
CA LEU A 216 -10.81 10.34 -21.82
C LEU A 216 -11.24 8.96 -22.29
N LYS A 217 -10.52 8.39 -23.26
CA LYS A 217 -10.78 7.03 -23.73
C LYS A 217 -10.62 6.00 -22.61
N LYS A 218 -9.62 6.16 -21.73
CA LYS A 218 -9.47 5.27 -20.57
C LYS A 218 -10.66 5.36 -19.60
N LEU A 219 -11.17 6.56 -19.34
CA LEU A 219 -12.39 6.74 -18.55
C LEU A 219 -13.60 6.06 -19.22
N GLU A 220 -13.70 6.15 -20.54
CA GLU A 220 -14.74 5.48 -21.33
C GLU A 220 -14.62 3.95 -21.29
N ASP A 221 -13.41 3.41 -21.48
CA ASP A 221 -13.12 1.97 -21.42
C ASP A 221 -13.40 1.39 -20.02
N LEU A 222 -13.25 2.21 -18.98
CA LEU A 222 -13.63 1.87 -17.61
C LEU A 222 -15.13 2.05 -17.34
N GLY A 223 -15.92 2.57 -18.27
CA GLY A 223 -17.35 2.80 -18.10
C GLY A 223 -17.71 4.02 -17.23
N VAL A 224 -16.76 4.93 -16.98
CA VAL A 224 -16.97 6.12 -16.13
C VAL A 224 -17.86 7.17 -16.83
N LEU A 225 -17.83 7.20 -18.16
CA LEU A 225 -18.55 8.19 -18.98
C LEU A 225 -19.91 7.68 -19.49
N ILE A 226 -20.46 6.61 -18.91
CA ILE A 226 -21.77 6.07 -19.29
C ILE A 226 -22.84 7.15 -19.05
N GLY A 227 -23.68 7.41 -20.06
CA GLY A 227 -24.72 8.43 -20.00
C GLY A 227 -24.28 9.84 -20.36
N ILE A 228 -22.98 10.08 -20.57
CA ILE A 228 -22.47 11.38 -21.04
C ILE A 228 -22.44 11.41 -22.57
N GLN A 229 -23.14 12.38 -23.15
CA GLN A 229 -23.15 12.64 -24.60
C GLN A 229 -21.78 13.13 -25.11
N ASN A 230 -21.50 12.92 -26.40
CA ASN A 230 -20.21 13.28 -26.99
C ASN A 230 -20.00 14.81 -27.08
N GLU A 231 -21.01 15.54 -27.55
CA GLU A 231 -20.94 16.98 -27.84
C GLU A 231 -22.10 17.74 -27.19
N ASN A 232 -21.92 19.05 -27.05
CA ASN A 232 -22.99 19.94 -26.58
C ASN A 232 -23.96 20.23 -27.73
N GLN A 233 -25.22 19.81 -27.62
CA GLN A 233 -26.24 20.15 -28.62
C GLN A 233 -26.69 21.62 -28.54
N LEU A 234 -26.52 22.26 -27.38
CA LEU A 234 -26.86 23.66 -27.13
C LEU A 234 -25.75 24.29 -26.27
N GLN A 235 -25.26 25.46 -26.70
CA GLN A 235 -24.31 26.28 -25.96
C GLN A 235 -24.99 27.63 -25.68
N LEU A 236 -25.23 27.94 -24.42
CA LEU A 236 -25.78 29.22 -23.97
C LEU A 236 -24.64 30.05 -23.37
N PHE A 237 -24.65 31.36 -23.64
CA PHE A 237 -23.62 32.31 -23.22
C PHE A 237 -23.56 32.52 -21.72
#